data_AF-A0A497BQI6-F1
#
_entry.id   AF-A0A497BQI6-F1
#
_cell.length_a   1.000
_cell.length_b   1.000
_cell.length_c   1.000
_cell.angle_alpha   90.00
_cell.angle_beta   90.00
_cell.angle_gamma   90.00
#
_symmetry.space_group_name_H-M   'P 1'
#
loop_
_entity.id
_entity.type
_entity.pdbx_description
1 polymer ?
#
loop_
_entity_poly.entity_id
_entity_poly.type
_entity_poly.pdbx_seq_one_letter_code
_entity_poly.pdbx_strand_id
1 'polypeptide(L)'
;MKLAQRSFAPAPVRIKVVGVGGGGCNALNRMVRAGIQNAEFIAVNTDAQALMQSEAPTRLQIGEKESNGLGVGGDPVRGRLCAEESVHMLRDAIGTAEIVFIAAGMGGGTGTGAAPIIARLAKESGALTIAIVTKPFSFEMARRQQIAERGIEELTEEADTMIVIPNDHLLDASGGDVSVDNAFKTADDILLLGVRAISEVITVPGLINLDFNDVKAIMAESGPCWLSTGYGSGKGRVVEAARSAISSRLIEVPIEGATGVVYVVSGNHDLTLSEVAEAARVIESAVDKEALVIFGVTFDPSLGNDVRITLLATGFRSYKEIAAARMAEEFHEVIRGLDADEERLEAPAFQRRPIAVRRFNTGKREPRQESGAVPMSERAQDPGTGLYEAAARRIDHEIRQVAAGNQPLPSRTIRTTLDAQPIEVVLADSNDTVAYFNKETSEKSLLGAVVGKTLQECCPRDSVAAVNGILADLKSGRRDSADLRLQIDGSLIEIKFYALHDAAGRYLGCIEVSQQVGQAPGGGAGRTVSARASTLIRSA
;
A
#
# COMPACT_ATOMS: atom_id res chain seq x y z
N MET A 1 30.43 1.71 -59.63
CA MET A 1 29.51 2.20 -58.58
C MET A 1 29.26 1.04 -57.61
N LYS A 2 30.09 0.91 -56.56
CA LYS A 2 29.90 -0.13 -55.53
C LYS A 2 28.84 0.38 -54.55
N LEU A 3 27.64 -0.20 -54.57
CA LEU A 3 26.67 0.02 -53.51
C LEU A 3 27.30 -0.47 -52.19
N ALA A 4 27.52 0.44 -51.26
CA ALA A 4 27.88 0.11 -49.90
C ALA A 4 26.70 -0.66 -49.28
N GLN A 5 26.86 -1.97 -49.10
CA GLN A 5 26.03 -2.74 -48.19
C GLN A 5 26.26 -2.17 -46.79
N ARG A 6 25.42 -1.22 -46.38
CA ARG A 6 25.31 -0.84 -44.98
C ARG A 6 24.74 -2.04 -44.24
N SER A 7 25.60 -2.77 -43.53
CA SER A 7 25.19 -3.69 -42.48
C SER A 7 24.42 -2.88 -41.44
N PHE A 8 23.10 -3.08 -41.37
CA PHE A 8 22.27 -2.65 -40.26
C PHE A 8 22.23 -3.81 -39.27
N ALA A 9 23.14 -3.81 -38.30
CA ALA A 9 22.96 -4.58 -37.08
C ALA A 9 22.37 -3.62 -36.04
N PRO A 10 21.12 -3.80 -35.59
CA PRO A 10 20.65 -3.06 -34.43
C PRO A 10 21.59 -3.38 -33.26
N ALA A 11 22.15 -2.36 -32.62
CA ALA A 11 22.97 -2.58 -31.43
C ALA A 11 22.08 -3.22 -30.35
N PRO A 12 22.52 -4.31 -29.70
CA PRO A 12 21.72 -4.93 -28.64
C PRO A 12 21.54 -3.93 -27.48
N VAL A 13 20.31 -3.86 -26.96
CA VAL A 13 19.95 -3.07 -25.78
C VAL A 13 20.85 -3.50 -24.61
N ARG A 14 21.60 -2.57 -23.99
CA ARG A 14 22.45 -2.90 -22.84
C ARG A 14 21.60 -2.91 -21.59
N ILE A 15 21.41 -4.12 -21.06
CA ILE A 15 20.66 -4.38 -19.84
C ILE A 15 21.65 -4.56 -18.70
N LYS A 16 21.42 -3.87 -17.58
CA LYS A 16 22.13 -4.09 -16.32
C LYS A 16 21.18 -4.50 -15.22
N VAL A 17 21.60 -5.41 -14.37
CA VAL A 17 20.85 -5.90 -13.22
C VAL A 17 21.67 -5.64 -11.96
N VAL A 18 21.15 -4.78 -11.09
CA VAL A 18 21.80 -4.33 -9.87
C VAL A 18 21.11 -4.96 -8.67
N GLY A 19 21.78 -5.90 -8.00
CA GLY A 19 21.31 -6.52 -6.77
C GLY A 19 21.79 -5.74 -5.56
N VAL A 20 20.86 -5.15 -4.79
CA VAL A 20 21.20 -4.23 -3.69
C VAL A 20 20.95 -4.87 -2.32
N GLY A 21 21.98 -4.89 -1.49
CA GLY A 21 21.95 -5.52 -0.17
C GLY A 21 21.85 -7.05 -0.22
N GLY A 22 21.66 -7.69 0.94
CA GLY A 22 21.66 -9.16 1.04
C GLY A 22 20.63 -9.86 0.16
N GLY A 23 19.35 -9.46 0.26
CA GLY A 23 18.27 -10.07 -0.53
C GLY A 23 18.46 -9.86 -2.04
N GLY A 24 18.84 -8.65 -2.47
CA GLY A 24 19.13 -8.37 -3.87
C GLY A 24 20.33 -9.16 -4.41
N CYS A 25 21.41 -9.27 -3.62
CA CYS A 25 22.57 -10.07 -4.00
C CYS A 25 22.26 -11.57 -4.11
N ASN A 26 21.39 -12.10 -3.23
CA ASN A 26 20.96 -13.50 -3.29
C ASN A 26 20.17 -13.79 -4.56
N ALA A 27 19.18 -12.96 -4.88
CA ALA A 27 18.42 -13.05 -6.12
C ALA A 27 19.33 -12.94 -7.36
N LEU A 28 20.29 -12.01 -7.33
CA LEU A 28 21.24 -11.82 -8.40
C LEU A 28 22.13 -13.06 -8.62
N ASN A 29 22.61 -13.72 -7.56
CA ASN A 29 23.34 -14.98 -7.69
C ASN A 29 22.50 -16.05 -8.41
N ARG A 30 21.18 -16.11 -8.13
CA ARG A 30 20.29 -17.02 -8.88
C ARG A 30 20.15 -16.65 -10.33
N MET A 31 20.05 -15.37 -10.64
CA MET A 31 19.97 -14.89 -12.02
C MET A 31 21.20 -15.26 -12.83
N VAL A 32 22.39 -15.15 -12.21
CA VAL A 32 23.65 -15.59 -12.82
C VAL A 32 23.63 -17.10 -13.07
N ARG A 33 23.22 -17.92 -12.09
CA ARG A 33 23.12 -19.37 -12.25
C ARG A 33 22.07 -19.82 -13.26
N ALA A 34 20.95 -19.09 -13.35
CA ALA A 34 19.89 -19.33 -14.33
C ALA A 34 20.31 -18.95 -15.75
N GLY A 35 21.45 -18.26 -15.92
CA GLY A 35 22.03 -17.97 -17.22
C GLY A 35 21.21 -16.98 -18.05
N ILE A 36 20.59 -15.98 -17.42
CA ILE A 36 19.93 -14.89 -18.15
C ILE A 36 20.95 -14.25 -19.10
N GLN A 37 20.65 -14.31 -20.39
CA GLN A 37 21.52 -13.82 -21.46
C GLN A 37 21.39 -12.30 -21.60
N ASN A 38 22.43 -11.66 -22.16
CA ASN A 38 22.42 -10.24 -22.55
C ASN A 38 22.18 -9.24 -21.40
N ALA A 39 22.46 -9.64 -20.15
CA ALA A 39 22.41 -8.77 -18.98
C ALA A 39 23.76 -8.76 -18.24
N GLU A 40 24.21 -7.58 -17.83
CA GLU A 40 25.37 -7.42 -16.94
C GLU A 40 24.92 -7.38 -15.48
N PHE A 41 25.53 -8.20 -14.63
CA PHE A 41 25.13 -8.34 -13.22
C PHE A 41 26.09 -7.60 -12.29
N ILE A 42 25.53 -6.74 -11.43
CA ILE A 42 26.24 -5.90 -10.48
C ILE A 42 25.70 -6.15 -9.07
N ALA A 43 26.49 -6.72 -8.17
CA ALA A 43 26.14 -6.84 -6.77
C ALA A 43 26.61 -5.61 -5.99
N VAL A 44 25.73 -5.00 -5.20
CA VAL A 44 26.02 -3.80 -4.38
C VAL A 44 25.70 -4.09 -2.93
N ASN A 45 26.67 -3.94 -2.04
CA ASN A 45 26.44 -4.14 -0.60
C ASN A 45 27.39 -3.31 0.27
N THR A 46 26.99 -3.07 1.52
CA THR A 46 27.85 -2.49 2.57
C THR A 46 28.61 -3.57 3.33
N ASP A 47 28.15 -4.83 3.26
CA ASP A 47 28.79 -5.99 3.87
C ASP A 47 29.78 -6.63 2.88
N ALA A 48 31.07 -6.56 3.20
CA ALA A 48 32.15 -7.11 2.38
C ALA A 48 32.13 -8.65 2.36
N GLN A 49 31.70 -9.31 3.45
CA GLN A 49 31.61 -10.76 3.51
C GLN A 49 30.52 -11.28 2.56
N ALA A 50 29.37 -10.61 2.54
CA ALA A 50 28.30 -10.93 1.60
C ALA A 50 28.75 -10.77 0.14
N LEU A 51 29.52 -9.71 -0.18
CA LEU A 51 30.04 -9.49 -1.54
C LEU A 51 31.08 -10.53 -1.95
N MET A 52 31.94 -11.00 -1.04
CA MET A 52 32.89 -12.07 -1.35
C MET A 52 32.19 -13.35 -1.82
N GLN A 53 31.00 -13.63 -1.28
CA GLN A 53 30.19 -14.79 -1.65
C GLN A 53 29.32 -14.57 -2.89
N SER A 54 29.24 -13.35 -3.42
CA SER A 54 28.45 -13.08 -4.63
C SER A 54 29.07 -13.74 -5.85
N GLU A 55 28.22 -14.23 -6.74
CA GLU A 55 28.59 -14.80 -8.04
C GLU A 55 28.55 -13.76 -9.16
N ALA A 56 28.17 -12.51 -8.84
CA ALA A 56 28.18 -11.41 -9.78
C ALA A 56 29.60 -11.18 -10.34
N PRO A 57 29.76 -10.94 -11.65
CA PRO A 57 31.02 -10.51 -12.24
C PRO A 57 31.49 -9.17 -11.67
N THR A 58 30.55 -8.23 -11.48
CA THR A 58 30.84 -6.90 -10.93
C THR A 58 30.31 -6.82 -9.50
N ARG A 59 31.17 -6.41 -8.56
CA ARG A 59 30.86 -6.34 -7.13
C ARG A 59 31.30 -5.00 -6.59
N LEU A 60 30.38 -4.25 -6.00
CA LEU A 60 30.61 -2.91 -5.49
C LEU A 60 30.35 -2.88 -4.00
N GLN A 61 31.42 -2.67 -3.23
CA GLN A 61 31.30 -2.35 -1.83
C GLN A 61 31.03 -0.86 -1.69
N ILE A 62 29.94 -0.51 -1.01
CA ILE A 62 29.56 0.88 -0.76
C ILE A 62 29.72 1.25 0.71
N GLY A 63 30.05 2.51 0.98
CA GLY A 63 30.14 3.05 2.33
C GLY A 63 31.27 2.46 3.15
N GLU A 64 32.47 2.37 2.58
CA GLU A 64 33.64 1.81 3.27
C GLU A 64 33.96 2.58 4.56
N LYS A 65 33.83 3.91 4.54
CA LYS A 65 34.07 4.74 5.74
C LYS A 65 32.92 4.65 6.74
N GLU A 66 31.68 4.63 6.25
CA GLU A 66 30.48 4.62 7.10
C GLU A 66 30.21 3.26 7.77
N SER A 67 30.54 2.16 7.10
CA SER A 67 30.22 0.80 7.56
C SER A 67 31.44 -0.04 7.96
N ASN A 68 32.65 0.37 7.58
CA ASN A 68 33.88 -0.42 7.70
C ASN A 68 33.76 -1.82 7.08
N GLY A 69 32.89 -1.99 6.08
CA GLY A 69 32.64 -3.28 5.42
C GLY A 69 31.86 -4.30 6.25
N LEU A 70 31.30 -3.90 7.41
CA LEU A 70 30.54 -4.77 8.32
C LEU A 70 29.03 -4.73 8.07
N GLY A 71 28.58 -3.96 7.08
CA GLY A 71 27.17 -3.66 6.88
C GLY A 71 26.64 -2.57 7.83
N VAL A 72 25.33 -2.28 7.68
CA VAL A 72 24.66 -1.16 8.38
C VAL A 72 23.69 -1.61 9.48
N GLY A 73 23.68 -2.91 9.84
CA GLY A 73 22.89 -3.41 10.98
C GLY A 73 21.36 -3.25 10.84
N GLY A 74 20.85 -3.18 9.61
CA GLY A 74 19.41 -2.96 9.36
C GLY A 74 18.98 -1.49 9.38
N ASP A 75 19.90 -0.54 9.49
CA ASP A 75 19.60 0.90 9.46
C ASP A 75 19.55 1.43 8.01
N PRO A 76 18.37 1.84 7.51
CA PRO A 76 18.22 2.37 6.15
C PRO A 76 18.87 3.74 5.96
N VAL A 77 18.96 4.57 7.01
CA VAL A 77 19.59 5.90 6.92
C VAL A 77 21.09 5.74 6.69
N ARG A 78 21.73 4.84 7.44
CA ARG A 78 23.15 4.50 7.19
C ARG A 78 23.35 3.85 5.83
N GLY A 79 22.43 2.99 5.39
CA GLY A 79 22.45 2.40 4.04
C GLY A 79 22.45 3.46 2.94
N ARG A 80 21.63 4.51 3.10
CA ARG A 80 21.59 5.67 2.21
C ARG A 80 22.90 6.44 2.21
N LEU A 81 23.44 6.78 3.39
CA LEU A 81 24.73 7.49 3.51
C LEU A 81 25.87 6.72 2.83
N CYS A 82 25.89 5.39 2.96
CA CYS A 82 26.87 4.54 2.29
C CYS A 82 26.78 4.63 0.76
N ALA A 83 25.56 4.69 0.21
CA ALA A 83 25.35 4.86 -1.22
C ALA A 83 25.74 6.26 -1.69
N GLU A 84 25.39 7.30 -0.92
CA GLU A 84 25.77 8.69 -1.19
C GLU A 84 27.30 8.89 -1.19
N GLU A 85 28.01 8.27 -0.26
CA GLU A 85 29.48 8.24 -0.23
C GLU A 85 30.06 7.65 -1.53
N SER A 86 29.36 6.69 -2.14
CA SER A 86 29.85 5.86 -3.24
C SER A 86 29.26 6.24 -4.60
N VAL A 87 28.65 7.42 -4.72
CA VAL A 87 27.92 7.86 -5.94
C VAL A 87 28.76 7.78 -7.21
N HIS A 88 30.04 8.17 -7.15
CA HIS A 88 30.91 8.12 -8.32
C HIS A 88 31.10 6.68 -8.83
N MET A 89 31.40 5.75 -7.92
CA MET A 89 31.55 4.32 -8.25
C MET A 89 30.25 3.73 -8.80
N LEU A 90 29.11 4.07 -8.19
CA LEU A 90 27.79 3.60 -8.64
C LEU A 90 27.46 4.13 -10.04
N ARG A 91 27.73 5.42 -10.30
CA ARG A 91 27.48 6.05 -11.61
C ARG A 91 28.35 5.43 -12.70
N ASP A 92 29.63 5.18 -12.42
CA ASP A 92 30.54 4.54 -13.37
C ASP A 92 30.10 3.10 -13.69
N ALA A 93 29.66 2.36 -12.67
CA ALA A 93 29.17 1.00 -12.85
C ALA A 93 27.84 0.93 -13.62
N ILE A 94 26.94 1.91 -13.47
CA ILE A 94 25.72 2.03 -14.28
C ILE A 94 26.11 2.36 -15.73
N GLY A 95 26.95 3.38 -15.94
CA GLY A 95 27.43 3.76 -17.26
C GLY A 95 26.29 4.12 -18.23
N THR A 96 26.39 3.68 -19.49
CA THR A 96 25.42 4.01 -20.55
C THR A 96 24.40 2.89 -20.77
N ALA A 97 23.84 2.30 -19.71
CA ALA A 97 22.81 1.27 -19.84
C ALA A 97 21.52 1.86 -20.43
N GLU A 98 20.84 1.11 -21.31
CA GLU A 98 19.49 1.49 -21.77
C GLU A 98 18.41 1.05 -20.77
N ILE A 99 18.65 -0.05 -20.05
CA ILE A 99 17.76 -0.57 -19.02
C ILE A 99 18.57 -0.93 -17.78
N VAL A 100 18.09 -0.50 -16.62
CA VAL A 100 18.64 -0.90 -15.32
C VAL A 100 17.54 -1.52 -14.48
N PHE A 101 17.70 -2.80 -14.17
CA PHE A 101 16.89 -3.49 -13.17
C PHE A 101 17.51 -3.34 -11.79
N ILE A 102 16.72 -2.97 -10.80
CA ILE A 102 17.17 -2.88 -9.41
C ILE A 102 16.41 -3.92 -8.60
N ALA A 103 17.12 -4.95 -8.14
CA ALA A 103 16.58 -6.00 -7.30
C ALA A 103 16.97 -5.78 -5.83
N ALA A 104 15.99 -5.66 -4.93
CA ALA A 104 16.26 -5.47 -3.51
C ALA A 104 15.21 -6.13 -2.61
N GLY A 105 15.65 -6.62 -1.45
CA GLY A 105 14.75 -6.99 -0.36
C GLY A 105 14.54 -5.80 0.58
N MET A 106 13.31 -5.34 0.73
CA MET A 106 12.96 -4.18 1.54
C MET A 106 12.81 -4.55 3.02
N GLY A 107 12.95 -3.56 3.91
CA GLY A 107 12.87 -3.75 5.37
C GLY A 107 14.23 -4.00 6.05
N GLY A 108 15.29 -4.20 5.26
CA GLY A 108 16.69 -4.16 5.72
C GLY A 108 17.28 -2.75 5.71
N GLY A 109 18.58 -2.63 5.93
CA GLY A 109 19.29 -1.33 5.89
C GLY A 109 19.83 -0.99 4.51
N THR A 110 20.71 -1.83 3.96
CA THR A 110 21.38 -1.55 2.67
C THR A 110 20.40 -1.50 1.50
N GLY A 111 19.55 -2.53 1.32
CA GLY A 111 18.59 -2.58 0.23
C GLY A 111 17.66 -1.37 0.23
N THR A 112 16.97 -1.16 1.36
CA THR A 112 16.03 -0.05 1.57
C THR A 112 16.69 1.33 1.38
N GLY A 113 17.89 1.54 1.91
CA GLY A 113 18.54 2.85 1.88
C GLY A 113 19.28 3.17 0.58
N ALA A 114 19.90 2.18 -0.05
CA ALA A 114 20.74 2.39 -1.23
C ALA A 114 19.97 2.27 -2.55
N ALA A 115 18.91 1.45 -2.61
CA ALA A 115 18.16 1.25 -3.85
C ALA A 115 17.59 2.55 -4.45
N PRO A 116 16.98 3.49 -3.67
CA PRO A 116 16.51 4.76 -4.22
C PRO A 116 17.63 5.62 -4.83
N ILE A 117 18.82 5.62 -4.20
CA ILE A 117 19.99 6.37 -4.71
C ILE A 117 20.46 5.79 -6.04
N ILE A 118 20.53 4.46 -6.15
CA ILE A 118 20.91 3.77 -7.39
C ILE A 118 19.87 4.01 -8.49
N ALA A 119 18.58 3.99 -8.16
CA ALA A 119 17.49 4.27 -9.09
C ALA A 119 17.60 5.68 -9.67
N ARG A 120 17.82 6.68 -8.81
CA ARG A 120 18.04 8.05 -9.26
C ARG A 120 19.22 8.16 -10.21
N LEU A 121 20.36 7.55 -9.87
CA LEU A 121 21.56 7.60 -10.72
C LEU A 121 21.33 6.90 -12.08
N ALA A 122 20.56 5.82 -12.11
CA ALA A 122 20.18 5.14 -13.34
C ALA A 122 19.27 6.02 -14.20
N LYS A 123 18.26 6.66 -13.61
CA LYS A 123 17.36 7.58 -14.29
C LYS A 123 18.10 8.82 -14.83
N GLU A 124 19.01 9.40 -14.04
CA GLU A 124 19.90 10.50 -14.46
C GLU A 124 20.78 10.12 -15.66
N SER A 125 21.15 8.84 -15.80
CA SER A 125 21.94 8.33 -16.94
C SER A 125 21.11 8.12 -18.22
N GLY A 126 19.78 8.26 -18.15
CA GLY A 126 18.84 8.08 -19.25
C GLY A 126 18.34 6.65 -19.45
N ALA A 127 18.69 5.74 -18.52
CA ALA A 127 18.22 4.36 -18.54
C ALA A 127 16.75 4.26 -18.10
N LEU A 128 16.00 3.34 -18.73
CA LEU A 128 14.71 2.90 -18.20
C LEU A 128 14.97 2.13 -16.89
N THR A 129 14.53 2.71 -15.78
CA THR A 129 14.86 2.23 -14.43
C THR A 129 13.70 1.45 -13.83
N ILE A 130 13.85 0.13 -13.74
CA ILE A 130 12.81 -0.79 -13.27
C ILE A 130 13.24 -1.36 -11.92
N ALA A 131 12.53 -1.00 -10.86
CA ALA A 131 12.72 -1.59 -9.54
C ALA A 131 11.85 -2.85 -9.40
N ILE A 132 12.43 -3.91 -8.86
CA ILE A 132 11.74 -5.15 -8.51
C ILE A 132 12.12 -5.49 -7.08
N VAL A 133 11.18 -5.34 -6.15
CA VAL A 133 11.49 -5.47 -4.72
C VAL A 133 10.52 -6.37 -3.99
N THR A 134 11.02 -6.99 -2.92
CA THR A 134 10.19 -7.81 -2.03
C THR A 134 9.90 -7.10 -0.72
N LYS A 135 8.65 -7.21 -0.24
CA LYS A 135 8.28 -6.86 1.15
C LYS A 135 8.64 -8.02 2.07
N PRO A 136 9.04 -7.78 3.33
CA PRO A 136 9.35 -8.85 4.26
C PRO A 136 8.11 -9.70 4.58
N PHE A 137 8.30 -10.91 5.10
CA PHE A 137 7.17 -11.70 5.59
C PHE A 137 6.57 -11.05 6.84
N SER A 138 5.26 -11.22 7.06
CA SER A 138 4.55 -10.69 8.23
C SER A 138 5.17 -11.15 9.57
N PHE A 139 5.81 -12.32 9.61
CA PHE A 139 6.48 -12.83 10.81
C PHE A 139 7.83 -12.14 11.12
N GLU A 140 8.41 -11.38 10.19
CA GLU A 140 9.71 -10.70 10.35
C GLU A 140 9.62 -9.41 11.20
N MET A 141 8.48 -9.20 11.87
CA MET A 141 8.13 -8.11 12.78
C MET A 141 7.70 -6.80 12.09
N ALA A 142 6.74 -6.11 12.70
CA ALA A 142 6.13 -4.87 12.20
C ALA A 142 7.13 -3.76 11.86
N ARG A 143 8.28 -3.70 12.55
CA ARG A 143 9.31 -2.69 12.28
C ARG A 143 9.93 -2.84 10.87
N ARG A 144 10.17 -4.08 10.41
CA ARG A 144 10.71 -4.29 9.06
C ARG A 144 9.69 -3.91 7.99
N GLN A 145 8.41 -4.18 8.25
CA GLN A 145 7.32 -3.78 7.36
C GLN A 145 7.26 -2.26 7.19
N GLN A 146 7.29 -1.50 8.28
CA GLN A 146 7.29 -0.02 8.23
C GLN A 146 8.51 0.54 7.50
N ILE A 147 9.70 -0.05 7.72
CA ILE A 147 10.92 0.35 6.99
C ILE A 147 10.76 0.06 5.50
N ALA A 148 10.20 -1.11 5.15
CA ALA A 148 9.97 -1.50 3.77
C ALA A 148 8.99 -0.54 3.07
N GLU A 149 7.86 -0.22 3.69
CA GLU A 149 6.86 0.70 3.16
C GLU A 149 7.46 2.07 2.83
N ARG A 150 8.18 2.67 3.78
CA ARG A 150 8.85 3.96 3.57
C ARG A 150 9.91 3.91 2.45
N GLY A 151 10.71 2.84 2.42
CA GLY A 151 11.72 2.67 1.38
C GLY A 151 11.10 2.46 -0.01
N ILE A 152 9.95 1.77 -0.09
CA ILE A 152 9.21 1.59 -1.35
C ILE A 152 8.65 2.93 -1.82
N GLU A 153 8.12 3.77 -0.93
CA GLU A 153 7.66 5.12 -1.29
C GLU A 153 8.80 5.95 -1.89
N GLU A 154 9.95 6.00 -1.20
CA GLU A 154 11.14 6.72 -1.68
C GLU A 154 11.68 6.16 -3.01
N LEU A 155 11.68 4.84 -3.19
CA LEU A 155 12.12 4.18 -4.42
C LEU A 155 11.15 4.42 -5.58
N THR A 156 9.85 4.50 -5.31
CA THR A 156 8.82 4.74 -6.33
C THR A 156 8.96 6.12 -6.96
N GLU A 157 9.44 7.11 -6.19
CA GLU A 157 9.71 8.46 -6.70
C GLU A 157 10.93 8.51 -7.64
N GLU A 158 11.88 7.58 -7.47
CA GLU A 158 13.18 7.59 -8.17
C GLU A 158 13.24 6.58 -9.34
N ALA A 159 12.37 5.56 -9.36
CA ALA A 159 12.27 4.58 -10.43
C ALA A 159 11.18 4.96 -11.46
N ASP A 160 11.34 4.52 -12.71
CA ASP A 160 10.29 4.67 -13.73
C ASP A 160 9.14 3.68 -13.50
N THR A 161 9.50 2.45 -13.13
CA THR A 161 8.56 1.36 -12.89
C THR A 161 8.88 0.65 -11.58
N MET A 162 7.85 0.33 -10.80
CA MET A 162 7.97 -0.31 -9.50
C MET A 162 7.15 -1.61 -9.43
N ILE A 163 7.81 -2.76 -9.40
CA ILE A 163 7.21 -4.09 -9.16
C ILE A 163 7.46 -4.48 -7.71
N VAL A 164 6.38 -4.59 -6.92
CA VAL A 164 6.47 -4.93 -5.49
C VAL A 164 5.85 -6.31 -5.26
N ILE A 165 6.63 -7.21 -4.67
CA ILE A 165 6.24 -8.60 -4.39
C ILE A 165 6.10 -8.79 -2.88
N PRO A 166 4.91 -9.07 -2.35
CA PRO A 166 4.73 -9.36 -0.94
C PRO A 166 5.17 -10.80 -0.66
N ASN A 167 6.15 -10.99 0.22
CA ASN A 167 6.63 -12.34 0.54
C ASN A 167 5.52 -13.23 1.14
N ASP A 168 4.52 -12.66 1.80
CA ASP A 168 3.39 -13.42 2.35
C ASP A 168 2.59 -14.18 1.26
N HIS A 169 2.49 -13.64 0.05
CA HIS A 169 1.82 -14.32 -1.07
C HIS A 169 2.57 -15.57 -1.55
N LEU A 170 3.85 -15.70 -1.22
CA LEU A 170 4.64 -16.88 -1.52
C LEU A 170 4.26 -18.06 -0.60
N LEU A 171 3.84 -17.77 0.64
CA LEU A 171 3.36 -18.79 1.58
C LEU A 171 2.01 -19.34 1.16
N ASP A 172 1.10 -18.46 0.73
CA ASP A 172 -0.24 -18.82 0.26
C ASP A 172 -0.19 -19.70 -0.99
N ALA A 173 0.72 -19.37 -1.93
CA ALA A 173 0.91 -20.14 -3.16
C ALA A 173 1.52 -21.53 -2.92
N SER A 174 2.24 -21.72 -1.80
CA SER A 174 3.02 -22.94 -1.55
C SER A 174 2.37 -23.91 -0.55
N GLY A 175 1.15 -23.63 -0.07
CA GLY A 175 0.36 -24.57 0.73
C GLY A 175 0.82 -24.74 2.19
N GLY A 176 1.57 -23.80 2.76
CA GLY A 176 1.86 -23.71 4.19
C GLY A 176 2.98 -24.61 4.77
N ASP A 177 3.42 -25.66 4.06
CA ASP A 177 4.46 -26.61 4.51
C ASP A 177 5.87 -26.31 3.93
N VAL A 178 6.24 -25.03 3.81
CA VAL A 178 7.53 -24.62 3.25
C VAL A 178 8.53 -24.28 4.35
N SER A 179 9.76 -24.79 4.25
CA SER A 179 10.84 -24.39 5.16
C SER A 179 11.21 -22.91 4.97
N VAL A 180 11.71 -22.26 6.01
CA VAL A 180 12.11 -20.83 5.95
C VAL A 180 13.12 -20.59 4.82
N ASP A 181 14.10 -21.48 4.67
CA ASP A 181 15.08 -21.41 3.57
C ASP A 181 14.36 -21.44 2.22
N ASN A 182 13.49 -22.42 1.98
CA ASN A 182 12.73 -22.52 0.74
C ASN A 182 11.79 -21.32 0.49
N ALA A 183 11.24 -20.70 1.53
CA ALA A 183 10.40 -19.52 1.38
C ALA A 183 11.20 -18.31 0.84
N PHE A 184 12.40 -18.06 1.38
CA PHE A 184 13.31 -17.06 0.82
C PHE A 184 13.81 -17.46 -0.57
N LYS A 185 13.98 -18.77 -0.82
CA LYS A 185 14.31 -19.25 -2.17
C LYS A 185 13.23 -18.89 -3.18
N THR A 186 11.97 -19.06 -2.83
CA THR A 186 10.84 -18.67 -3.68
C THR A 186 10.82 -17.16 -3.92
N ALA A 187 11.16 -16.33 -2.92
CA ALA A 187 11.24 -14.88 -3.08
C ALA A 187 12.31 -14.47 -4.11
N ASP A 188 13.49 -15.09 -4.04
CA ASP A 188 14.56 -14.89 -5.04
C ASP A 188 14.08 -15.32 -6.44
N ASP A 189 13.34 -16.44 -6.54
CA ASP A 189 12.85 -16.97 -7.81
C ASP A 189 11.81 -16.05 -8.47
N ILE A 190 11.00 -15.32 -7.68
CA ILE A 190 10.10 -14.29 -8.23
C ILE A 190 10.88 -13.08 -8.74
N LEU A 191 11.94 -12.64 -8.04
CA LEU A 191 12.80 -11.57 -8.54
C LEU A 191 13.46 -11.96 -9.87
N LEU A 192 13.93 -13.21 -9.97
CA LEU A 192 14.42 -13.81 -11.21
C LEU A 192 13.36 -13.78 -12.31
N LEU A 193 12.14 -14.23 -12.02
CA LEU A 193 11.02 -14.20 -12.98
C LEU A 193 10.76 -12.78 -13.47
N GLY A 194 10.82 -11.80 -12.57
CA GLY A 194 10.78 -10.36 -12.83
C GLY A 194 11.70 -9.92 -13.97
N VAL A 195 13.00 -10.07 -13.73
CA VAL A 195 14.05 -9.68 -14.67
C VAL A 195 13.96 -10.49 -15.96
N ARG A 196 13.73 -11.80 -15.85
CA ARG A 196 13.65 -12.71 -16.99
C ARG A 196 12.49 -12.35 -17.92
N ALA A 197 11.30 -12.12 -17.38
CA ALA A 197 10.11 -11.79 -18.15
C ALA A 197 10.34 -10.56 -19.03
N ILE A 198 10.84 -9.47 -18.44
CA ILE A 198 11.04 -8.20 -19.16
C ILE A 198 12.22 -8.30 -20.11
N SER A 199 13.30 -8.98 -19.70
CA SER A 199 14.44 -9.22 -20.59
C SER A 199 14.03 -10.07 -21.80
N GLU A 200 13.21 -11.10 -21.61
CA GLU A 200 12.73 -11.97 -22.72
C GLU A 200 11.87 -11.18 -23.70
N VAL A 201 10.97 -10.32 -23.21
CA VAL A 201 10.11 -9.45 -24.01
C VAL A 201 10.92 -8.61 -25.01
N ILE A 202 12.12 -8.16 -24.61
CA ILE A 202 12.94 -7.21 -25.38
C ILE A 202 14.04 -7.91 -26.20
N THR A 203 14.61 -8.99 -25.67
CA THR A 203 15.84 -9.57 -26.22
C THR A 203 15.62 -10.85 -27.02
N VAL A 204 14.50 -11.55 -26.83
CA VAL A 204 14.22 -12.81 -27.56
C VAL A 204 13.51 -12.46 -28.87
N PRO A 205 14.09 -12.82 -30.04
CA PRO A 205 13.43 -12.63 -31.32
C PRO A 205 12.15 -13.49 -31.39
N GLY A 206 11.00 -12.83 -31.42
CA GLY A 206 9.69 -13.40 -31.70
C GLY A 206 9.28 -13.28 -33.16
N LEU A 207 8.15 -13.91 -33.50
CA LEU A 207 7.45 -13.73 -34.78
C LEU A 207 6.93 -12.29 -34.90
N ILE A 208 6.46 -11.74 -33.79
CA ILE A 208 6.08 -10.34 -33.63
C ILE A 208 6.98 -9.81 -32.52
N ASN A 209 8.05 -9.12 -32.93
CA ASN A 209 8.98 -8.48 -32.00
C ASN A 209 8.35 -7.22 -31.43
N LEU A 210 8.57 -7.04 -30.14
CA LEU A 210 8.33 -5.77 -29.46
C LEU A 210 9.60 -4.95 -29.54
N ASP A 211 9.47 -3.66 -29.91
CA ASP A 211 10.61 -2.78 -29.91
C ASP A 211 10.84 -2.20 -28.49
N PHE A 212 12.07 -1.76 -28.23
CA PHE A 212 12.39 -1.20 -26.90
C PHE A 212 11.63 0.11 -26.62
N ASN A 213 11.33 0.90 -27.64
CA ASN A 213 10.64 2.18 -27.46
C ASN A 213 9.16 1.98 -27.10
N ASP A 214 8.52 0.94 -27.61
CA ASP A 214 7.17 0.49 -27.30
C ASP A 214 7.07 0.10 -25.82
N VAL A 215 8.01 -0.74 -25.36
CA VAL A 215 8.09 -1.12 -23.93
C VAL A 215 8.41 0.10 -23.07
N LYS A 216 9.36 0.95 -23.50
CA LYS A 216 9.71 2.18 -22.79
C LYS A 216 8.54 3.15 -22.71
N ALA A 217 7.69 3.26 -23.73
CA ALA A 217 6.53 4.14 -23.73
C ALA A 217 5.48 3.75 -22.68
N ILE A 218 5.35 2.46 -22.36
CA ILE A 218 4.42 1.96 -21.34
C ILE A 218 5.03 1.99 -19.93
N MET A 219 6.34 1.76 -19.83
CA MET A 219 7.03 1.57 -18.54
C MET A 219 7.67 2.86 -17.99
N ALA A 220 8.01 3.83 -18.85
CA ALA A 220 8.59 5.09 -18.40
C ALA A 220 7.61 5.87 -17.52
N GLU A 221 8.05 6.24 -16.32
CA GLU A 221 7.26 6.99 -15.32
C GLU A 221 5.87 6.38 -15.03
N SER A 222 5.73 5.07 -15.20
CA SER A 222 4.46 4.36 -15.05
C SER A 222 4.11 4.08 -13.59
N GLY A 223 5.08 4.20 -12.68
CA GLY A 223 4.91 3.91 -11.26
C GLY A 223 4.67 2.42 -11.03
N PRO A 224 3.66 2.02 -10.23
CA PRO A 224 3.37 0.62 -9.96
C PRO A 224 3.17 -0.21 -11.23
N CYS A 225 3.80 -1.38 -11.25
CA CYS A 225 3.68 -2.35 -12.33
C CYS A 225 3.35 -3.73 -11.77
N TRP A 226 2.47 -4.40 -12.50
CA TRP A 226 2.08 -5.77 -12.32
C TRP A 226 2.91 -6.60 -13.28
N LEU A 227 3.49 -7.71 -12.80
CA LEU A 227 4.00 -8.78 -13.65
C LEU A 227 3.36 -10.13 -13.30
N SER A 228 2.69 -10.77 -14.25
CA SER A 228 2.23 -12.14 -14.10
C SER A 228 2.61 -13.02 -15.28
N THR A 229 2.55 -14.33 -15.04
CA THR A 229 2.69 -15.34 -16.07
C THR A 229 1.61 -16.38 -15.87
N GLY A 230 0.90 -16.72 -16.94
CA GLY A 230 -0.10 -17.76 -16.97
C GLY A 230 0.31 -18.88 -17.92
N TYR A 231 -0.10 -20.10 -17.59
CA TYR A 231 0.15 -21.29 -18.39
C TYR A 231 -1.20 -21.90 -18.77
N GLY A 232 -1.25 -22.51 -19.94
CA GLY A 232 -2.42 -23.26 -20.36
C GLY A 232 -2.03 -24.40 -21.28
N SER A 233 -2.84 -25.45 -21.26
CA SER A 233 -2.56 -26.69 -21.98
C SER A 233 -3.81 -27.24 -22.65
N GLY A 234 -3.63 -28.06 -23.68
CA GLY A 234 -4.75 -28.71 -24.38
C GLY A 234 -5.68 -27.75 -25.12
N LYS A 235 -6.98 -28.06 -25.14
CA LYS A 235 -7.98 -27.33 -25.92
C LYS A 235 -8.36 -26.02 -25.21
N GLY A 236 -8.12 -24.89 -25.88
CA GLY A 236 -8.34 -23.57 -25.27
C GLY A 236 -7.18 -23.11 -24.37
N ARG A 237 -6.00 -23.72 -24.52
CA ARG A 237 -4.76 -23.40 -23.79
C ARG A 237 -4.47 -21.90 -23.69
N VAL A 238 -4.76 -21.13 -24.74
CA VAL A 238 -4.46 -19.69 -24.78
C VAL A 238 -5.42 -18.86 -23.93
N VAL A 239 -6.70 -19.22 -23.91
CA VAL A 239 -7.70 -18.60 -23.03
C VAL A 239 -7.40 -18.94 -21.56
N GLU A 240 -7.02 -20.19 -21.30
CA GLU A 240 -6.60 -20.62 -19.96
C GLU A 240 -5.35 -19.86 -19.50
N ALA A 241 -4.31 -19.78 -20.33
CA ALA A 241 -3.10 -19.03 -20.03
C ALA A 241 -3.40 -17.55 -19.77
N ALA A 242 -4.27 -16.92 -20.56
CA ALA A 242 -4.65 -15.52 -20.37
C ALA A 242 -5.39 -15.32 -19.03
N ARG A 243 -6.37 -16.17 -18.72
CA ARG A 243 -7.09 -16.13 -17.44
C ARG A 243 -6.18 -16.39 -16.25
N SER A 244 -5.24 -17.33 -16.39
CA SER A 244 -4.25 -17.63 -15.36
C SER A 244 -3.31 -16.44 -15.12
N ALA A 245 -2.90 -15.73 -16.17
CA ALA A 245 -2.09 -14.52 -16.04
C ALA A 245 -2.86 -13.39 -15.34
N ILE A 246 -4.13 -13.19 -15.68
CA ILE A 246 -5.00 -12.15 -15.08
C ILE A 246 -5.29 -12.45 -13.60
N SER A 247 -5.40 -13.72 -13.20
CA SER A 247 -5.81 -14.11 -11.84
C SER A 247 -4.65 -14.44 -10.89
N SER A 248 -3.42 -14.03 -11.21
CA SER A 248 -2.24 -14.37 -10.42
C SER A 248 -2.26 -13.75 -9.01
N ARG A 249 -2.09 -14.59 -7.97
CA ARG A 249 -2.11 -14.19 -6.55
C ARG A 249 -0.83 -13.53 -6.04
N LEU A 250 0.21 -13.42 -6.87
CA LEU A 250 1.50 -12.87 -6.44
C LEU A 250 1.48 -11.35 -6.23
N ILE A 251 0.35 -10.69 -6.49
CA ILE A 251 0.24 -9.24 -6.63
C ILE A 251 -0.91 -8.72 -5.77
N GLU A 252 -0.71 -7.52 -5.19
CA GLU A 252 -1.66 -6.91 -4.26
C GLU A 252 -2.88 -6.25 -4.94
N VAL A 253 -2.84 -6.10 -6.26
CA VAL A 253 -3.66 -5.18 -7.08
C VAL A 253 -4.38 -5.95 -8.19
N PRO A 254 -5.69 -5.73 -8.44
CA PRO A 254 -6.43 -6.25 -9.60
C PRO A 254 -6.02 -5.55 -10.93
N ILE A 255 -6.13 -6.24 -12.08
CA ILE A 255 -5.55 -5.74 -13.35
C ILE A 255 -6.45 -4.66 -13.96
N GLU A 256 -7.70 -4.67 -13.51
CA GLU A 256 -8.75 -3.73 -13.79
C GLU A 256 -8.27 -2.30 -13.53
N GLY A 257 -8.30 -1.47 -14.58
CA GLY A 257 -7.87 -0.07 -14.51
C GLY A 257 -6.39 0.16 -14.89
N ALA A 258 -5.66 -0.86 -15.34
CA ALA A 258 -4.39 -0.66 -16.02
C ALA A 258 -4.59 0.15 -17.31
N THR A 259 -3.81 1.21 -17.49
CA THR A 259 -3.84 2.07 -18.69
C THR A 259 -2.72 1.76 -19.68
N GLY A 260 -1.75 0.93 -19.28
CA GLY A 260 -0.70 0.41 -20.16
C GLY A 260 -0.53 -1.09 -19.94
N VAL A 261 -0.44 -1.86 -21.03
CA VAL A 261 -0.33 -3.33 -20.96
C VAL A 261 0.62 -3.82 -22.04
N VAL A 262 1.62 -4.61 -21.65
CA VAL A 262 2.49 -5.38 -22.54
C VAL A 262 2.27 -6.86 -22.25
N TYR A 263 1.96 -7.66 -23.26
CA TYR A 263 1.94 -9.12 -23.08
C TYR A 263 2.65 -9.86 -24.20
N VAL A 264 3.25 -11.00 -23.85
CA VAL A 264 3.94 -11.88 -24.79
C VAL A 264 3.32 -13.26 -24.73
N VAL A 265 2.84 -13.71 -25.89
CA VAL A 265 2.36 -15.08 -26.07
C VAL A 265 3.53 -15.95 -26.51
N SER A 266 3.93 -16.89 -25.66
CA SER A 266 4.97 -17.88 -25.93
C SER A 266 4.32 -19.24 -26.21
N GLY A 267 4.66 -19.86 -27.33
CA GLY A 267 4.19 -21.20 -27.66
C GLY A 267 5.11 -21.87 -28.67
N ASN A 268 4.74 -23.06 -29.14
CA ASN A 268 5.47 -23.73 -30.21
C ASN A 268 4.99 -23.21 -31.58
N HIS A 269 5.57 -23.72 -32.67
CA HIS A 269 5.20 -23.35 -34.04
C HIS A 269 3.77 -23.74 -34.45
N ASP A 270 3.06 -24.46 -33.58
CA ASP A 270 1.63 -24.80 -33.74
C ASP A 270 0.70 -23.67 -33.26
N LEU A 271 1.22 -22.61 -32.65
CA LEU A 271 0.46 -21.45 -32.19
C LEU A 271 -0.21 -20.73 -33.38
N THR A 272 -1.53 -20.64 -33.34
CA THR A 272 -2.31 -20.05 -34.44
C THR A 272 -2.65 -18.58 -34.19
N LEU A 273 -2.88 -17.82 -35.26
CA LEU A 273 -3.34 -16.43 -35.15
C LEU A 273 -4.70 -16.32 -34.44
N SER A 274 -5.59 -17.31 -34.61
CA SER A 274 -6.89 -17.36 -33.92
C SER A 274 -6.72 -17.45 -32.41
N GLU A 275 -5.78 -18.27 -31.95
CA GLU A 275 -5.45 -18.37 -30.53
C GLU A 275 -4.90 -17.06 -29.97
N VAL A 276 -3.97 -16.40 -30.68
CA VAL A 276 -3.44 -15.10 -30.26
C VAL A 276 -4.55 -14.05 -30.18
N ALA A 277 -5.48 -14.02 -31.15
CA ALA A 277 -6.64 -13.12 -31.12
C ALA A 277 -7.63 -13.44 -29.98
N GLU A 278 -7.74 -14.70 -29.56
CA GLU A 278 -8.51 -15.08 -28.37
C GLU A 278 -7.88 -14.58 -27.09
N ALA A 279 -6.56 -14.71 -26.92
CA ALA A 279 -5.83 -14.12 -25.78
C ALA A 279 -6.03 -12.60 -25.72
N ALA A 280 -5.86 -11.91 -26.86
CA ALA A 280 -6.04 -10.46 -26.94
C ALA A 280 -7.41 -10.02 -26.41
N ARG A 281 -8.49 -10.67 -26.87
CA ARG A 281 -9.87 -10.36 -26.41
C ARG A 281 -10.06 -10.57 -24.92
N VAL A 282 -9.46 -11.62 -24.35
CA VAL A 282 -9.56 -11.90 -22.90
C VAL A 282 -8.84 -10.81 -22.10
N ILE A 283 -7.63 -10.43 -22.51
CA ILE A 283 -6.84 -9.41 -21.82
C ILE A 283 -7.47 -8.02 -21.96
N GLU A 284 -7.87 -7.63 -23.17
CA GLU A 284 -8.56 -6.36 -23.45
C GLU A 284 -9.86 -6.22 -22.65
N SER A 285 -10.58 -7.32 -22.42
CA SER A 285 -11.81 -7.30 -21.61
C SER A 285 -11.58 -7.07 -20.11
N ALA A 286 -10.35 -7.27 -19.63
CA ALA A 286 -9.99 -7.16 -18.22
C ALA A 286 -9.32 -5.82 -17.84
N VAL A 287 -8.91 -5.03 -18.84
CA VAL A 287 -8.13 -3.79 -18.64
C VAL A 287 -8.99 -2.56 -18.96
N ASP A 288 -8.45 -1.35 -18.76
CA ASP A 288 -9.18 -0.13 -19.11
C ASP A 288 -9.45 -0.07 -20.63
N LYS A 289 -10.61 0.50 -21.02
CA LYS A 289 -11.02 0.58 -22.44
C LYS A 289 -10.09 1.47 -23.27
N GLU A 290 -9.47 2.44 -22.64
CA GLU A 290 -8.51 3.35 -23.26
C GLU A 290 -7.06 2.92 -23.02
N ALA A 291 -6.85 1.69 -22.52
CA ALA A 291 -5.52 1.18 -22.25
C ALA A 291 -4.70 1.05 -23.54
N LEU A 292 -3.44 1.48 -23.49
CA LEU A 292 -2.46 1.20 -24.53
C LEU A 292 -2.01 -0.25 -24.38
N VAL A 293 -2.44 -1.11 -25.31
CA VAL A 293 -2.13 -2.54 -25.31
C VAL A 293 -1.10 -2.86 -26.41
N ILE A 294 0.01 -3.46 -26.00
CA ILE A 294 1.10 -3.88 -26.88
C ILE A 294 1.29 -5.39 -26.70
N PHE A 295 1.42 -6.12 -27.81
CA PHE A 295 1.54 -7.57 -27.77
C PHE A 295 2.67 -8.11 -28.63
N GLY A 296 3.36 -9.12 -28.10
CA GLY A 296 4.41 -9.86 -28.79
C GLY A 296 4.05 -11.35 -28.92
N VAL A 297 4.68 -12.01 -29.89
CA VAL A 297 4.55 -13.47 -30.07
C VAL A 297 5.93 -14.07 -30.22
N THR A 298 6.28 -15.02 -29.36
CA THR A 298 7.57 -15.71 -29.37
C THR A 298 7.42 -17.22 -29.45
N PHE A 299 8.42 -17.87 -30.03
CA PHE A 299 8.46 -19.33 -30.13
C PHE A 299 9.39 -19.91 -29.09
N ASP A 300 8.85 -20.79 -28.24
CA ASP A 300 9.62 -21.53 -27.24
C ASP A 300 9.37 -23.04 -27.44
N PRO A 301 10.33 -23.75 -28.08
CA PRO A 301 10.22 -25.20 -28.29
C PRO A 301 10.15 -26.00 -26.98
N SER A 302 10.60 -25.44 -25.85
CA SER A 302 10.58 -26.14 -24.56
C SER A 302 9.16 -26.29 -23.98
N LEU A 303 8.20 -25.49 -24.45
CA LEU A 303 6.80 -25.55 -24.02
C LEU A 303 6.02 -26.71 -24.64
N GLY A 304 6.56 -27.39 -25.65
CA GLY A 304 5.88 -28.54 -26.28
C GLY A 304 4.54 -28.14 -26.92
N ASN A 305 3.42 -28.54 -26.30
CA ASN A 305 2.06 -28.18 -26.73
C ASN A 305 1.40 -27.14 -25.81
N ASP A 306 2.13 -26.63 -24.82
CA ASP A 306 1.61 -25.66 -23.86
C ASP A 306 1.84 -24.24 -24.36
N VAL A 307 1.06 -23.31 -23.82
CA VAL A 307 1.20 -21.87 -24.08
C VAL A 307 1.44 -21.16 -22.76
N ARG A 308 2.37 -20.21 -22.79
CA ARG A 308 2.70 -19.33 -21.69
C ARG A 308 2.43 -17.89 -22.10
N ILE A 309 1.65 -17.16 -21.31
CA ILE A 309 1.43 -15.73 -21.49
C ILE A 309 2.08 -14.99 -20.35
N THR A 310 3.02 -14.10 -20.68
CA THR A 310 3.63 -13.18 -19.72
C THR A 310 3.01 -11.81 -19.91
N LEU A 311 2.52 -11.22 -18.83
CA LEU A 311 1.72 -10.00 -18.82
C LEU A 311 2.34 -8.98 -17.88
N LEU A 312 2.59 -7.79 -18.42
CA LEU A 312 3.05 -6.60 -17.72
C LEU A 312 1.95 -5.55 -17.82
N ALA A 313 1.44 -5.10 -16.70
CA ALA A 313 0.43 -4.04 -16.68
C ALA A 313 0.93 -2.87 -15.84
N THR A 314 0.67 -1.65 -16.29
CA THR A 314 1.14 -0.40 -15.69
C THR A 314 0.05 0.66 -15.74
N GLY A 315 0.33 1.83 -15.15
CA GLY A 315 -0.61 2.94 -15.18
C GLY A 315 -1.85 2.69 -14.31
N PHE A 316 -1.69 1.87 -13.28
CA PHE A 316 -2.67 1.72 -12.22
C PHE A 316 -2.84 3.03 -11.45
N ARG A 317 -4.07 3.29 -11.01
CA ARG A 317 -4.36 4.26 -9.96
C ARG A 317 -3.48 3.95 -8.74
N SER A 318 -2.98 4.95 -8.03
CA SER A 318 -1.78 4.83 -7.17
C SER A 318 -1.86 3.67 -6.17
N TYR A 319 -0.71 3.12 -5.75
CA TYR A 319 -0.61 2.04 -4.76
C TYR A 319 -1.45 2.29 -3.48
N LYS A 320 -1.68 3.57 -3.14
CA LYS A 320 -2.52 4.01 -2.01
C LYS A 320 -4.03 3.90 -2.26
N GLU A 321 -4.48 3.99 -3.50
CA GLU A 321 -5.88 3.78 -3.89
C GLU A 321 -6.22 2.29 -3.91
N ILE A 322 -5.25 1.44 -4.26
CA ILE A 322 -5.45 -0.01 -4.32
C ILE A 322 -5.38 -0.66 -2.93
N ALA A 323 -4.40 -0.29 -2.10
CA ALA A 323 -4.34 -0.76 -0.72
C ALA A 323 -5.62 -0.37 0.06
N ALA A 324 -6.17 0.81 -0.22
CA ALA A 324 -7.45 1.27 0.35
C ALA A 324 -8.66 0.45 -0.16
N ALA A 325 -8.68 0.06 -1.44
CA ALA A 325 -9.74 -0.78 -2.01
C ALA A 325 -9.75 -2.20 -1.38
N ARG A 326 -8.58 -2.78 -1.15
CA ARG A 326 -8.45 -4.10 -0.53
C ARG A 326 -8.78 -4.11 0.96
N MET A 327 -8.35 -3.09 1.71
CA MET A 327 -8.79 -2.91 3.10
C MET A 327 -10.32 -2.77 3.19
N ALA A 328 -10.96 -2.16 2.20
CA ALA A 328 -12.42 -2.05 2.14
C ALA A 328 -13.09 -3.40 1.81
N GLU A 329 -12.51 -4.24 0.94
CA GLU A 329 -12.97 -5.60 0.66
C GLU A 329 -12.80 -6.55 1.86
N GLU A 330 -11.64 -6.51 2.53
CA GLU A 330 -11.38 -7.31 3.75
C GLU A 330 -12.32 -6.89 4.88
N PHE A 331 -12.61 -5.59 5.01
CA PHE A 331 -13.61 -5.07 5.94
C PHE A 331 -15.03 -5.51 5.56
N HIS A 332 -15.35 -5.60 4.27
CA HIS A 332 -16.64 -6.11 3.78
C HIS A 332 -16.83 -7.61 4.03
N GLU A 333 -15.77 -8.43 3.89
CA GLU A 333 -15.80 -9.86 4.19
C GLU A 333 -15.90 -10.13 5.69
N VAL A 334 -15.25 -9.32 6.53
CA VAL A 334 -15.42 -9.36 7.99
C VAL A 334 -16.86 -8.98 8.37
N ILE A 335 -17.45 -7.96 7.75
CA ILE A 335 -18.85 -7.57 7.98
C ILE A 335 -19.84 -8.65 7.49
N ARG A 336 -19.63 -9.26 6.31
CA ARG A 336 -20.43 -10.41 5.87
C ARG A 336 -20.32 -11.61 6.81
N GLY A 337 -19.14 -11.84 7.37
CA GLY A 337 -18.92 -12.86 8.39
C GLY A 337 -19.69 -12.60 9.69
N LEU A 338 -19.95 -11.33 10.01
CA LEU A 338 -20.78 -10.90 11.14
C LEU A 338 -22.29 -10.96 10.82
N ASP A 339 -22.70 -10.67 9.58
CA ASP A 339 -24.09 -10.82 9.11
C ASP A 339 -24.53 -12.30 9.04
N ALA A 340 -23.62 -13.21 8.73
CA ALA A 340 -23.88 -14.66 8.74
C ALA A 340 -24.15 -15.22 10.15
N ASP A 341 -23.86 -14.45 11.21
CA ASP A 341 -24.17 -14.81 12.59
C ASP A 341 -25.54 -14.28 13.07
N GLU A 342 -26.22 -13.38 12.34
CA GLU A 342 -27.61 -12.99 12.66
C GLU A 342 -28.60 -14.15 12.43
N GLU A 343 -28.44 -14.95 11.37
CA GLU A 343 -29.27 -16.15 11.14
C GLU A 343 -29.04 -17.25 12.20
N ARG A 344 -27.89 -17.24 12.88
CA ARG A 344 -27.57 -18.21 13.96
C ARG A 344 -28.12 -17.78 15.33
N LEU A 345 -28.46 -16.51 15.50
CA LEU A 345 -29.04 -15.99 16.73
C LEU A 345 -30.52 -16.35 16.91
N GLU A 346 -31.19 -16.82 15.85
CA GLU A 346 -32.57 -17.35 15.92
C GLU A 346 -32.65 -18.81 16.41
N ALA A 347 -31.54 -19.55 16.44
CA ALA A 347 -31.52 -20.94 16.90
C ALA A 347 -31.55 -21.04 18.45
N PRO A 348 -32.36 -21.95 19.05
CA PRO A 348 -32.43 -22.15 20.49
C PRO A 348 -31.07 -22.45 21.13
N ALA A 349 -30.82 -21.89 22.32
CA ALA A 349 -29.53 -21.87 23.01
C ALA A 349 -28.84 -23.24 23.18
N PHE A 350 -29.57 -24.36 23.14
CA PHE A 350 -29.02 -25.71 23.31
C PHE A 350 -28.31 -26.28 22.07
N GLN A 351 -28.48 -25.67 20.89
CA GLN A 351 -27.84 -26.11 19.65
C GLN A 351 -26.54 -25.35 19.32
N ARG A 352 -26.16 -24.35 20.14
CA ARG A 352 -24.95 -23.56 19.93
C ARG A 352 -23.73 -24.28 20.53
N ARG A 353 -22.73 -24.62 19.71
CA ARG A 353 -21.40 -25.08 20.20
C ARG A 353 -20.54 -23.85 20.57
N PRO A 354 -19.70 -23.91 21.63
CA PRO A 354 -18.91 -22.77 22.06
C PRO A 354 -17.77 -22.45 21.09
N ILE A 355 -17.63 -21.16 20.74
CA ILE A 355 -16.48 -20.60 20.02
C ILE A 355 -15.38 -20.27 21.04
N ALA A 356 -14.16 -20.75 20.79
CA ALA A 356 -12.98 -20.43 21.61
C ALA A 356 -12.41 -19.07 21.20
N VAL A 357 -12.69 -18.02 22.00
CA VAL A 357 -12.03 -16.72 21.86
C VAL A 357 -10.81 -16.68 22.78
N ARG A 358 -9.63 -16.52 22.17
CA ARG A 358 -8.33 -16.48 22.86
C ARG A 358 -8.20 -15.15 23.63
N ARG A 359 -8.33 -15.18 24.95
CA ARG A 359 -8.19 -14.02 25.84
C ARG A 359 -6.75 -13.49 25.87
N PHE A 360 -6.54 -12.23 25.53
CA PHE A 360 -5.39 -11.45 26.05
C PHE A 360 -5.78 -10.79 27.37
N ASN A 361 -4.95 -11.00 28.38
CA ASN A 361 -5.19 -10.67 29.77
C ASN A 361 -4.47 -9.36 30.13
N THR A 362 -5.17 -8.32 30.60
CA THR A 362 -4.53 -7.16 31.25
C THR A 362 -5.29 -6.80 32.53
N GLY A 363 -4.53 -6.65 33.62
CA GLY A 363 -5.01 -6.55 35.00
C GLY A 363 -5.51 -5.16 35.41
N LYS A 364 -6.46 -5.17 36.33
CA LYS A 364 -7.23 -4.06 36.92
C LYS A 364 -6.41 -3.05 37.74
N ARG A 365 -6.91 -1.80 37.83
CA ARG A 365 -7.05 -1.04 39.10
C ARG A 365 -8.07 0.12 39.00
N GLU A 366 -8.84 0.28 40.07
CA GLU A 366 -10.02 1.15 40.27
C GLU A 366 -9.70 2.53 40.92
N PRO A 367 -10.68 3.46 41.00
CA PRO A 367 -10.43 4.91 41.11
C PRO A 367 -10.98 5.62 42.36
N ARG A 368 -10.71 6.95 42.52
CA ARG A 368 -11.39 7.83 43.49
C ARG A 368 -11.85 9.19 42.90
N GLN A 369 -12.95 9.66 43.51
CA GLN A 369 -13.89 10.81 43.41
C GLN A 369 -13.26 12.20 43.76
N GLU A 370 -13.85 13.42 43.64
CA GLU A 370 -15.19 13.97 43.34
C GLU A 370 -15.13 15.52 43.11
N SER A 371 -16.10 16.06 42.34
CA SER A 371 -16.95 17.28 42.54
C SER A 371 -16.42 18.73 42.61
N GLY A 372 -17.15 19.65 41.93
CA GLY A 372 -17.37 21.04 42.39
C GLY A 372 -17.51 22.13 41.31
N ALA A 373 -18.75 22.57 41.00
CA ALA A 373 -19.11 23.64 40.04
C ALA A 373 -18.93 25.08 40.60
N VAL A 374 -18.79 26.13 39.76
CA VAL A 374 -19.67 27.33 39.50
C VAL A 374 -18.96 28.28 38.45
N PRO A 375 -19.47 29.48 38.02
CA PRO A 375 -20.24 29.78 36.79
C PRO A 375 -19.54 30.64 35.70
N MET A 376 -20.19 30.75 34.53
CA MET A 376 -19.85 31.59 33.36
C MET A 376 -20.11 33.10 33.52
N SER A 377 -19.30 33.92 32.84
CA SER A 377 -19.75 35.17 32.20
C SER A 377 -18.95 35.57 30.96
N GLU A 378 -19.69 35.82 29.87
CA GLU A 378 -19.51 36.81 28.78
C GLU A 378 -18.41 36.71 27.69
N ARG A 379 -18.90 36.23 26.54
CA ARG A 379 -18.68 36.61 25.12
C ARG A 379 -17.48 37.48 24.73
N ALA A 380 -16.72 36.95 23.77
CA ALA A 380 -16.30 37.69 22.57
C ALA A 380 -16.72 36.89 21.31
N GLN A 381 -17.27 37.59 20.33
CA GLN A 381 -17.56 37.09 18.99
C GLN A 381 -16.25 37.00 18.21
N ASP A 382 -15.99 35.91 17.50
CA ASP A 382 -14.80 35.76 16.65
C ASP A 382 -15.19 35.23 15.25
N PRO A 383 -14.60 35.75 14.16
CA PRO A 383 -15.04 35.58 12.79
C PRO A 383 -14.42 34.33 12.17
N GLY A 384 -15.10 33.19 12.32
CA GLY A 384 -14.68 31.93 11.68
C GLY A 384 -15.83 31.11 11.08
N THR A 385 -17.08 31.47 11.33
CA THR A 385 -18.25 30.61 11.13
C THR A 385 -18.50 30.12 9.69
N GLY A 386 -18.03 30.82 8.66
CA GLY A 386 -18.28 30.46 7.26
C GLY A 386 -17.51 29.24 6.73
N LEU A 387 -16.26 29.04 7.18
CA LEU A 387 -15.41 27.92 6.76
C LEU A 387 -15.77 26.62 7.49
N TYR A 388 -16.15 26.72 8.77
CA TYR A 388 -16.57 25.57 9.59
C TYR A 388 -17.95 25.06 9.22
N GLU A 389 -18.92 25.93 8.89
CA GLU A 389 -20.21 25.47 8.38
C GLU A 389 -20.10 24.82 7.00
N ALA A 390 -19.18 25.29 6.14
CA ALA A 390 -18.96 24.67 4.83
C ALA A 390 -18.32 23.29 4.95
N ALA A 391 -17.34 23.13 5.86
CA ALA A 391 -16.70 21.84 6.14
C ALA A 391 -17.67 20.86 6.82
N ALA A 392 -18.45 21.31 7.81
CA ALA A 392 -19.43 20.47 8.50
C ALA A 392 -20.60 20.07 7.60
N ARG A 393 -21.11 20.96 6.74
CA ARG A 393 -22.13 20.63 5.73
C ARG A 393 -21.59 19.67 4.67
N ARG A 394 -20.29 19.73 4.36
CA ARG A 394 -19.65 18.83 3.39
C ARG A 394 -19.40 17.46 3.98
N ILE A 395 -18.97 17.38 5.25
CA ILE A 395 -18.86 16.13 6.00
C ILE A 395 -20.26 15.51 6.19
N ASP A 396 -21.28 16.28 6.61
CA ASP A 396 -22.68 15.81 6.73
C ASP A 396 -23.26 15.37 5.38
N HIS A 397 -22.99 16.10 4.29
CA HIS A 397 -23.40 15.72 2.94
C HIS A 397 -22.71 14.44 2.46
N GLU A 398 -21.40 14.30 2.68
CA GLU A 398 -20.61 13.14 2.24
C GLU A 398 -20.93 11.89 3.07
N ILE A 399 -21.22 12.03 4.37
CA ILE A 399 -21.68 10.91 5.21
C ILE A 399 -23.11 10.47 4.85
N ARG A 400 -24.00 11.40 4.50
CA ARG A 400 -25.34 11.07 3.99
C ARG A 400 -25.29 10.36 2.63
N GLN A 401 -24.30 10.65 1.78
CA GLN A 401 -24.10 9.92 0.52
C GLN A 401 -23.55 8.50 0.74
N VAL A 402 -22.69 8.30 1.74
CA VAL A 402 -22.23 6.97 2.19
C VAL A 402 -23.38 6.16 2.80
N ALA A 403 -24.27 6.79 3.59
CA ALA A 403 -25.45 6.15 4.17
C ALA A 403 -26.58 5.86 3.15
N ALA A 404 -26.57 6.53 1.99
CA ALA A 404 -27.56 6.38 0.93
C ALA A 404 -27.11 5.46 -0.24
N GLY A 405 -25.95 4.81 -0.13
CA GLY A 405 -25.53 3.76 -1.06
C GLY A 405 -25.13 4.21 -2.47
N ASN A 406 -24.87 5.49 -2.72
CA ASN A 406 -24.43 5.98 -4.03
C ASN A 406 -23.01 6.59 -3.99
N GLN A 407 -22.07 5.83 -4.56
CA GLN A 407 -20.64 6.12 -4.86
C GLN A 407 -19.65 6.40 -3.70
N PRO A 408 -18.45 5.77 -3.72
CA PRO A 408 -17.36 6.08 -2.81
C PRO A 408 -16.53 7.29 -3.30
N LEU A 409 -16.13 8.19 -2.39
CA LEU A 409 -15.15 9.26 -2.63
C LEU A 409 -13.94 9.15 -1.67
N PRO A 410 -12.76 9.67 -2.08
CA PRO A 410 -11.45 9.18 -1.67
C PRO A 410 -11.06 9.55 -0.23
N SER A 411 -10.75 8.52 0.54
CA SER A 411 -10.36 8.55 1.96
C SER A 411 -9.09 9.35 2.27
N ARG A 412 -8.19 9.57 1.29
CA ARG A 412 -6.91 10.27 1.49
C ARG A 412 -7.05 11.78 1.65
N THR A 413 -7.93 12.46 0.91
CA THR A 413 -8.09 13.92 1.05
C THR A 413 -8.69 14.26 2.41
N ILE A 414 -9.62 13.44 2.91
CA ILE A 414 -10.24 13.64 4.23
C ILE A 414 -9.24 13.32 5.33
N ARG A 415 -8.55 12.17 5.29
CA ARG A 415 -7.60 11.76 6.33
C ARG A 415 -6.36 12.64 6.38
N THR A 416 -5.71 12.93 5.24
CA THR A 416 -4.54 13.82 5.19
C THR A 416 -4.88 15.26 5.55
N THR A 417 -6.08 15.75 5.20
CA THR A 417 -6.52 17.07 5.65
C THR A 417 -6.81 17.06 7.15
N LEU A 418 -7.49 16.06 7.70
CA LEU A 418 -7.81 15.99 9.13
C LEU A 418 -6.57 15.76 10.00
N ASP A 419 -5.62 14.94 9.55
CA ASP A 419 -4.40 14.64 10.31
C ASP A 419 -3.44 15.83 10.35
N ALA A 420 -3.46 16.69 9.31
CA ALA A 420 -2.71 17.93 9.24
C ALA A 420 -3.37 19.10 10.00
N GLN A 421 -4.62 18.95 10.46
CA GLN A 421 -5.32 19.94 11.27
C GLN A 421 -5.19 19.58 12.77
N PRO A 422 -5.27 20.56 13.68
CA PRO A 422 -5.32 20.31 15.13
C PRO A 422 -6.72 19.82 15.55
N ILE A 423 -7.30 18.90 14.78
CA ILE A 423 -8.66 18.39 14.91
C ILE A 423 -8.58 16.86 14.97
N GLU A 424 -9.19 16.30 16.01
CA GLU A 424 -9.42 14.88 16.22
C GLU A 424 -10.85 14.54 15.82
N VAL A 425 -11.02 13.48 15.04
CA VAL A 425 -12.32 12.97 14.61
C VAL A 425 -12.45 11.53 15.09
N VAL A 426 -13.52 11.27 15.84
CA VAL A 426 -13.84 9.97 16.42
C VAL A 426 -15.20 9.52 15.90
N LEU A 427 -15.27 8.26 15.45
CA LEU A 427 -16.52 7.61 15.08
C LEU A 427 -16.90 6.62 16.18
N ALA A 428 -18.10 6.77 16.71
CA ALA A 428 -18.66 5.84 17.67
C ALA A 428 -19.90 5.14 17.10
N ASP A 429 -20.04 3.85 17.42
CA ASP A 429 -21.17 3.03 16.99
C ASP A 429 -22.46 3.34 17.77
N SER A 430 -23.53 2.59 17.51
CA SER A 430 -24.83 2.76 18.16
C SER A 430 -24.81 2.48 19.67
N ASN A 431 -23.77 1.80 20.16
CA ASN A 431 -23.50 1.56 21.58
C ASN A 431 -22.57 2.61 22.18
N ASP A 432 -22.28 3.70 21.46
CA ASP A 432 -21.31 4.75 21.80
C ASP A 432 -19.86 4.24 21.93
N THR A 433 -19.55 3.08 21.35
CA THR A 433 -18.20 2.50 21.35
C THR A 433 -17.39 3.07 20.21
N VAL A 434 -16.19 3.56 20.51
CA VAL A 434 -15.26 4.08 19.52
C VAL A 434 -14.88 2.97 18.55
N ALA A 435 -15.30 3.13 17.30
CA ALA A 435 -14.99 2.23 16.21
C ALA A 435 -13.75 2.70 15.43
N TYR A 436 -13.50 4.01 15.41
CA TYR A 436 -12.40 4.62 14.68
C TYR A 436 -12.03 6.00 15.24
N PHE A 437 -10.76 6.39 15.13
CA PHE A 437 -10.32 7.78 15.27
C PHE A 437 -9.09 8.05 14.41
N ASN A 438 -8.87 9.30 14.01
CA ASN A 438 -7.85 9.63 13.00
C ASN A 438 -6.41 9.77 13.55
N LYS A 439 -6.19 9.80 14.87
CA LYS A 439 -4.89 10.09 15.50
C LYS A 439 -4.19 8.85 16.11
N GLU A 440 -4.18 7.71 15.42
CA GLU A 440 -3.68 6.42 15.93
C GLU A 440 -2.15 6.31 16.16
N THR A 441 -1.34 7.32 15.82
CA THR A 441 0.13 7.22 15.91
C THR A 441 0.77 8.38 16.69
N SER A 442 1.37 8.05 17.84
CA SER A 442 2.35 8.84 18.64
C SER A 442 2.00 10.25 19.16
N GLU A 443 0.95 10.91 18.67
CA GLU A 443 0.41 12.13 19.28
C GLU A 443 -0.56 11.75 20.41
N LYS A 444 -0.49 12.44 21.57
CA LYS A 444 -1.48 12.23 22.64
C LYS A 444 -2.84 12.69 22.12
N SER A 445 -3.79 11.75 21.94
CA SER A 445 -5.20 12.06 21.70
C SER A 445 -5.67 13.12 22.70
N LEU A 446 -6.43 14.11 22.22
CA LEU A 446 -6.93 15.24 23.01
C LEU A 446 -7.88 14.75 24.12
N LEU A 447 -8.60 13.66 23.84
CA LEU A 447 -9.59 13.06 24.73
C LEU A 447 -9.30 11.58 25.01
N GLY A 448 -8.09 11.09 24.76
CA GLY A 448 -7.71 9.71 25.03
C GLY A 448 -8.58 8.67 24.32
N ALA A 449 -9.05 8.96 23.10
CA ALA A 449 -9.84 8.04 22.29
C ALA A 449 -9.09 6.73 22.06
N VAL A 450 -9.78 5.61 22.30
CA VAL A 450 -9.24 4.26 22.09
C VAL A 450 -10.33 3.41 21.48
N VAL A 451 -10.02 2.78 20.34
CA VAL A 451 -10.93 1.84 19.70
C VAL A 451 -11.35 0.74 20.68
N GLY A 452 -12.65 0.47 20.75
CA GLY A 452 -13.25 -0.50 21.66
C GLY A 452 -13.58 0.03 23.07
N LYS A 453 -13.26 1.28 23.38
CA LYS A 453 -13.81 1.98 24.57
C LYS A 453 -15.02 2.80 24.21
N THR A 454 -15.89 3.08 25.17
CA THR A 454 -16.99 4.00 24.92
C THR A 454 -16.52 5.46 24.92
N LEU A 455 -17.25 6.36 24.26
CA LEU A 455 -16.95 7.81 24.28
C LEU A 455 -16.89 8.36 25.71
N GLN A 456 -17.74 7.81 26.59
CA GLN A 456 -17.75 8.11 28.02
C GLN A 456 -16.45 7.71 28.73
N GLU A 457 -15.84 6.60 28.31
CA GLU A 457 -14.58 6.11 28.88
C GLU A 457 -13.35 6.86 28.36
N CYS A 458 -13.50 7.54 27.22
CA CYS A 458 -12.45 8.37 26.63
C CYS A 458 -12.46 9.77 27.26
N CYS A 459 -13.61 10.40 27.41
CA CYS A 459 -13.70 11.77 27.93
C CYS A 459 -13.37 11.91 29.44
N PRO A 460 -12.95 13.11 29.90
CA PRO A 460 -12.72 13.39 31.32
C PRO A 460 -13.95 13.10 32.18
N ARG A 461 -13.74 12.53 33.38
CA ARG A 461 -14.83 12.12 34.30
C ARG A 461 -15.88 13.20 34.57
N ASP A 462 -15.44 14.46 34.72
CA ASP A 462 -16.33 15.58 35.03
C ASP A 462 -17.23 15.99 33.85
N SER A 463 -16.95 15.47 32.65
CA SER A 463 -17.69 15.71 31.40
C SER A 463 -18.64 14.57 30.99
N VAL A 464 -18.52 13.39 31.61
CA VAL A 464 -19.29 12.18 31.25
C VAL A 464 -20.80 12.41 31.32
N ALA A 465 -21.27 13.14 32.32
CA ALA A 465 -22.70 13.46 32.45
C ALA A 465 -23.22 14.32 31.30
N ALA A 466 -22.41 15.27 30.81
CA ALA A 466 -22.75 16.11 29.67
C ALA A 466 -22.73 15.31 28.36
N VAL A 467 -21.70 14.47 28.17
CA VAL A 467 -21.59 13.57 27.02
C VAL A 467 -22.77 12.59 26.97
N ASN A 468 -23.15 11.98 28.10
CA ASN A 468 -24.33 11.11 28.16
C ASN A 468 -25.64 11.82 27.82
N GLY A 469 -25.82 13.05 28.31
CA GLY A 469 -26.99 13.85 27.96
C GLY A 469 -27.06 14.14 26.47
N ILE A 470 -25.92 14.47 25.85
CA ILE A 470 -25.80 14.68 24.41
C ILE A 470 -26.11 13.39 23.64
N LEU A 471 -25.44 12.28 23.96
CA LEU A 471 -25.64 11.00 23.27
C LEU A 471 -27.08 10.50 23.38
N ALA A 472 -27.73 10.69 24.54
CA ALA A 472 -29.14 10.38 24.71
C ALA A 472 -30.06 11.26 23.83
N ASP A 473 -29.75 12.55 23.69
CA ASP A 473 -30.48 13.47 22.80
C ASP A 473 -30.28 13.13 21.32
N LEU A 474 -29.07 12.70 20.94
CA LEU A 474 -28.77 12.24 19.58
C LEU A 474 -29.47 10.92 19.26
N LYS A 475 -29.36 9.93 20.15
CA LYS A 475 -30.02 8.60 20.02
C LYS A 475 -31.53 8.68 19.94
N SER A 476 -32.13 9.60 20.71
CA SER A 476 -33.58 9.80 20.70
C SER A 476 -34.07 10.66 19.53
N GLY A 477 -33.17 11.17 18.69
CA GLY A 477 -33.49 12.09 17.60
C GLY A 477 -34.01 13.45 18.08
N ARG A 478 -33.86 13.78 19.38
CA ARG A 478 -34.19 15.10 19.91
C ARG A 478 -33.28 16.19 19.35
N ARG A 479 -32.06 15.82 18.94
CA ARG A 479 -31.07 16.69 18.30
C ARG A 479 -30.27 15.91 17.29
N ASP A 480 -29.83 16.59 16.23
CA ASP A 480 -28.93 16.02 15.22
C ASP A 480 -27.47 16.42 15.47
N SER A 481 -27.23 17.43 16.34
CA SER A 481 -25.89 17.83 16.77
C SER A 481 -25.87 18.51 18.14
N ALA A 482 -24.70 18.57 18.78
CA ALA A 482 -24.48 19.28 20.04
C ALA A 482 -23.03 19.70 20.22
N ASP A 483 -22.79 20.80 20.93
CA ASP A 483 -21.45 21.32 21.22
C ASP A 483 -21.12 21.22 22.73
N LEU A 484 -19.89 20.85 23.04
CA LEU A 484 -19.34 20.74 24.38
C LEU A 484 -17.96 21.40 24.43
N ARG A 485 -17.69 22.20 25.46
CA ARG A 485 -16.37 22.78 25.70
C ARG A 485 -15.81 22.28 27.01
N LEU A 486 -14.58 21.80 26.96
CA LEU A 486 -13.83 21.24 28.09
C LEU A 486 -12.51 21.99 28.28
N GLN A 487 -12.06 22.04 29.52
CA GLN A 487 -10.71 22.50 29.85
C GLN A 487 -9.88 21.33 30.36
N ILE A 488 -8.80 20.98 29.65
CA ILE A 488 -7.91 19.86 29.96
C ILE A 488 -6.47 20.38 29.99
N ASP A 489 -5.77 20.18 31.11
CA ASP A 489 -4.35 20.52 31.28
C ASP A 489 -3.95 21.93 30.80
N GLY A 490 -4.79 22.93 31.13
CA GLY A 490 -4.56 24.34 30.74
C GLY A 490 -4.97 24.69 29.31
N SER A 491 -5.47 23.72 28.54
CA SER A 491 -5.95 23.88 27.17
C SER A 491 -7.48 23.90 27.12
N LEU A 492 -8.06 24.78 26.31
CA LEU A 492 -9.50 24.82 26.04
C LEU A 492 -9.78 23.97 24.78
N ILE A 493 -10.62 22.95 24.93
CA ILE A 493 -10.98 22.01 23.88
C ILE A 493 -12.46 22.20 23.54
N GLU A 494 -12.77 22.36 22.27
CA GLU A 494 -14.12 22.39 21.75
C GLU A 494 -14.42 21.06 21.05
N ILE A 495 -15.58 20.50 21.38
CA ILE A 495 -16.06 19.19 20.95
C ILE A 495 -17.43 19.38 20.32
N LYS A 496 -17.65 18.78 19.16
CA LYS A 496 -18.94 18.78 18.47
C LYS A 496 -19.36 17.35 18.17
N PHE A 497 -20.62 17.03 18.45
CA PHE A 497 -21.21 15.73 18.18
C PHE A 497 -22.23 15.85 17.06
N TYR A 498 -22.26 14.86 16.16
CA TYR A 498 -23.21 14.74 15.06
C TYR A 498 -23.83 13.36 15.05
N ALA A 499 -25.16 13.27 15.05
CA ALA A 499 -25.87 11.99 15.01
C ALA A 499 -25.81 11.37 13.60
N LEU A 500 -25.53 10.07 13.54
CA LEU A 500 -25.61 9.29 12.31
C LEU A 500 -26.89 8.46 12.31
N HIS A 501 -27.63 8.51 11.21
CA HIS A 501 -28.84 7.74 11.02
C HIS A 501 -28.80 6.99 9.69
N ASP A 502 -29.44 5.84 9.60
CA ASP A 502 -29.65 5.13 8.33
C ASP A 502 -30.75 5.79 7.48
N ALA A 503 -30.95 5.29 6.26
CA ALA A 503 -31.99 5.78 5.36
C ALA A 503 -33.43 5.62 5.92
N ALA A 504 -33.62 4.77 6.93
CA ALA A 504 -34.88 4.60 7.66
C ALA A 504 -34.99 5.48 8.91
N GLY A 505 -33.98 6.34 9.18
CA GLY A 505 -33.93 7.25 10.31
C GLY A 505 -33.52 6.60 11.64
N ARG A 506 -33.03 5.35 11.63
CA ARG A 506 -32.53 4.66 12.83
C ARG A 506 -31.13 5.14 13.18
N TYR A 507 -30.89 5.42 14.45
CA TYR A 507 -29.59 5.89 14.93
C TYR A 507 -28.52 4.79 14.81
N LEU A 508 -27.43 5.11 14.10
CA LEU A 508 -26.30 4.21 13.84
C LEU A 508 -25.09 4.50 14.73
N GLY A 509 -25.03 5.67 15.35
CA GLY A 509 -23.85 6.14 16.08
C GLY A 509 -23.68 7.64 15.98
N CYS A 510 -22.51 8.15 16.34
CA CYS A 510 -22.22 9.57 16.18
C CYS A 510 -20.77 9.82 15.79
N ILE A 511 -20.55 11.01 15.22
CA ILE A 511 -19.23 11.55 14.97
C ILE A 511 -18.95 12.62 16.00
N GLU A 512 -17.82 12.48 16.66
CA GLU A 512 -17.25 13.48 17.54
C GLU A 512 -16.08 14.17 16.82
N VAL A 513 -16.07 15.50 16.84
CA VAL A 513 -14.99 16.33 16.30
C VAL A 513 -14.46 17.21 17.43
N SER A 514 -13.18 17.08 17.73
CA SER A 514 -12.54 17.65 18.91
C SER A 514 -11.30 18.44 18.53
N GLN A 515 -11.17 19.68 19.01
CA GLN A 515 -10.03 20.54 18.67
C GLN A 515 -9.62 21.45 19.83
N GLN A 516 -8.32 21.75 19.94
CA GLN A 516 -7.83 22.73 20.90
C GLN A 516 -8.00 24.15 20.33
N VAL A 517 -8.79 24.98 21.02
CA VAL A 517 -9.15 26.34 20.57
C VAL A 517 -8.44 27.45 21.35
N GLY A 518 -7.61 27.12 22.34
CA GLY A 518 -6.78 28.10 23.06
C GLY A 518 -6.12 27.57 24.33
N GLN A 519 -5.41 28.45 25.04
CA GLN A 519 -4.91 28.23 26.41
C GLN A 519 -5.76 29.04 27.40
N ALA A 520 -6.05 28.44 28.56
CA ALA A 520 -6.86 29.09 29.58
C ALA A 520 -6.07 30.22 30.29
N PRO A 521 -6.66 31.41 30.47
CA PRO A 521 -5.98 32.50 31.17
C PRO A 521 -5.90 32.22 32.68
N GLY A 522 -4.67 32.01 33.18
CA GLY A 522 -4.35 31.93 34.61
C GLY A 522 -3.98 30.52 35.09
N GLY A 523 -2.77 30.37 35.63
CA GLY A 523 -2.18 29.12 36.14
C GLY A 523 -2.80 28.60 37.44
N GLY A 524 -4.12 28.43 37.49
CA GLY A 524 -4.84 27.73 38.55
C GLY A 524 -5.48 26.45 38.01
N ALA A 525 -5.30 25.33 38.71
CA ALA A 525 -5.82 24.01 38.36
C ALA A 525 -7.35 23.90 38.59
N GLY A 526 -8.15 24.71 37.89
CA GLY A 526 -9.61 24.60 37.84
C GLY A 526 -10.09 24.06 36.49
N ARG A 527 -10.97 23.06 36.49
CA ARG A 527 -11.59 22.45 35.30
C ARG A 527 -13.02 22.95 35.14
N THR A 528 -13.38 23.53 33.99
CA THR A 528 -14.75 24.02 33.71
C THR A 528 -15.31 23.31 32.47
N VAL A 529 -16.59 22.89 32.55
CA VAL A 529 -17.34 22.25 31.46
C VAL A 529 -18.53 23.15 31.10
N SER A 530 -18.66 23.53 29.83
CA SER A 530 -19.84 24.27 29.35
C SER A 530 -20.37 23.64 28.07
N ALA A 531 -21.66 23.28 28.05
CA ALA A 531 -22.34 22.77 26.86
C ALA A 531 -23.27 23.83 26.28
N ARG A 532 -23.29 23.97 24.95
CA ARG A 532 -24.28 24.79 24.23
C ARG A 532 -24.88 23.97 23.10
N ALA A 533 -26.17 24.14 22.86
CA ALA A 533 -26.90 23.37 21.87
C ALA A 533 -27.42 24.26 20.75
N SER A 534 -27.39 23.76 19.52
CA SER A 534 -28.04 24.36 18.36
C SER A 534 -28.77 23.30 17.54
N THR A 535 -29.98 23.59 17.10
CA THR A 535 -30.78 22.72 16.24
C THR A 535 -30.54 23.10 14.78
N LEU A 536 -29.99 22.21 13.96
CA LEU A 536 -30.00 22.37 12.50
C LEU A 536 -31.40 21.98 11.99
N ILE A 537 -32.07 22.92 11.30
CA ILE A 537 -33.41 22.71 10.76
C ILE A 537 -33.32 21.70 9.62
N ARG A 538 -34.06 20.60 9.73
CA ARG A 538 -34.22 19.59 8.66
C ARG A 538 -34.77 20.25 7.40
N SER A 539 -33.97 20.32 6.34
CA SER A 539 -34.53 20.50 4.99
C SER A 539 -34.99 19.13 4.50
N ALA A 540 -36.28 19.07 4.12
CA ALA A 540 -37.04 17.91 3.71
C ALA A 540 -36.43 17.11 2.55
#